data_AF-A0ABD3HND3-F1
#
_entry.id   AF-A0ABD3HND3-F1
#
_cell.length_a   1.000
_cell.length_b   1.000
_cell.length_c   1.000
_cell.angle_alpha   90.00
_cell.angle_beta   90.00
_cell.angle_gamma   90.00
#
_symmetry.space_group_name_H-M   'P 1'
#
loop_
_entity.id
_entity.type
_entity.pdbx_description
1 polymer ?
#
loop_
_entity_poly.entity_id
_entity_poly.type
_entity_poly.pdbx_seq_one_letter_code
_entity_poly.pdbx_strand_id
1 'polypeptide(L)'
;MPGQALPPPCTFLNVGQAFTGTQNVSAGQKDEAWKVNVRLQGCDIQQGYLCGSMEALNVPSAETPVVTFWEGEIVDNKNNTFFTGQWEATREKDFEHWEKFPSFAFLKEEVKKDGGRSLDLANYPFMFMRWKEKFFVNVGADCGLTIAGFYYVCFSRSNGSVNGYYFDPNSRFSSQL
;
A
#
# COMPACT_ATOMS: atom_id res chain seq x y z
N MET A 1 -12.55 2.45 -27.29
CA MET A 1 -11.69 2.70 -26.12
C MET A 1 -12.47 2.25 -24.91
N PRO A 2 -12.00 1.28 -24.10
CA PRO A 2 -12.71 0.90 -22.88
C PRO A 2 -12.83 2.15 -22.02
N GLY A 3 -14.06 2.53 -21.67
CA GLY A 3 -14.32 3.74 -20.90
C GLY A 3 -13.68 3.64 -19.51
N GLN A 4 -13.11 4.76 -19.05
CA GLN A 4 -12.61 4.96 -17.69
C GLN A 4 -13.75 4.85 -16.67
N ALA A 5 -14.28 3.65 -16.46
CA ALA A 5 -15.32 3.38 -15.49
C ALA A 5 -14.75 3.54 -14.07
N LEU A 6 -15.52 4.14 -13.17
CA LEU A 6 -15.18 4.10 -11.75
C LEU A 6 -15.43 2.69 -11.22
N PRO A 7 -14.60 2.19 -10.29
CA PRO A 7 -14.87 0.91 -9.66
C PRO A 7 -16.22 0.96 -8.93
N PRO A 8 -17.05 -0.11 -8.98
CA PRO A 8 -18.28 -0.15 -8.20
C PRO A 8 -18.02 0.03 -6.70
N PRO A 9 -19.00 0.54 -5.93
CA PRO A 9 -18.86 0.74 -4.50
C PRO A 9 -18.33 -0.51 -3.80
N CYS A 10 -17.32 -0.34 -2.95
CA CYS A 10 -16.76 -1.42 -2.15
C CYS A 10 -17.11 -1.18 -0.68
N THR A 11 -17.90 -2.07 -0.09
CA THR A 11 -18.34 -1.98 1.32
C THR A 11 -17.18 -1.90 2.31
N PHE A 12 -16.02 -2.45 1.93
CA PHE A 12 -14.83 -2.49 2.75
C PHE A 12 -13.90 -1.27 2.58
N LEU A 13 -14.05 -0.47 1.52
CA LEU A 13 -13.23 0.73 1.30
C LEU A 13 -14.02 2.02 1.57
N ASN A 14 -14.45 2.20 2.82
CA ASN A 14 -15.22 3.37 3.26
C ASN A 14 -14.51 4.11 4.39
N VAL A 15 -14.72 5.42 4.47
CA VAL A 15 -14.24 6.24 5.59
C VAL A 15 -14.77 5.68 6.91
N GLY A 16 -13.86 5.56 7.89
CA GLY A 16 -14.15 5.00 9.21
C GLY A 16 -13.88 3.49 9.32
N GLN A 17 -13.72 2.78 8.20
CA GLN A 17 -13.31 1.36 8.22
C GLN A 17 -11.96 1.20 8.90
N ALA A 18 -11.84 0.11 9.66
CA ALA A 18 -10.64 -0.23 10.39
C ALA A 18 -10.25 -1.67 10.09
N PHE A 19 -8.95 -1.89 9.95
CA PHE A 19 -8.34 -3.18 9.68
C PHE A 19 -7.30 -3.46 10.75
N THR A 20 -7.16 -4.72 11.13
CA THR A 20 -6.11 -5.18 12.04
C THR A 20 -5.34 -6.30 11.37
N GLY A 21 -4.03 -6.27 11.50
CA GLY A 21 -3.13 -7.25 10.91
C GLY A 21 -1.79 -7.26 11.60
N THR A 22 -0.79 -7.75 10.89
CA THR A 22 0.59 -7.84 11.37
C THR A 22 1.53 -7.38 10.29
N GLN A 23 2.47 -6.52 10.65
CA GLN A 23 3.62 -6.20 9.83
C GLN A 23 4.79 -7.10 10.23
N ASN A 24 5.16 -8.01 9.34
CA ASN A 24 6.33 -8.84 9.50
C ASN A 24 7.54 -8.08 8.96
N VAL A 25 8.59 -7.95 9.76
CA VAL A 25 9.83 -7.25 9.43
C VAL A 25 10.97 -8.23 9.53
N SER A 26 11.69 -8.44 8.43
CA SER A 26 12.88 -9.30 8.39
C SER A 26 14.13 -8.44 8.22
N ALA A 27 15.02 -8.57 9.20
CA ALA A 27 16.24 -7.81 9.35
C ALA A 27 17.45 -8.72 9.52
N GLY A 28 17.99 -9.22 8.41
CA GLY A 28 19.07 -10.19 8.43
C GLY A 28 18.61 -11.52 9.04
N GLN A 29 18.98 -11.80 10.30
CA GLN A 29 18.60 -13.02 11.02
C GLN A 29 17.48 -12.84 12.05
N LYS A 30 16.93 -11.63 12.19
CA LYS A 30 15.82 -11.36 13.11
C LYS A 30 14.54 -11.15 12.33
N ASP A 31 13.53 -11.95 12.69
CA ASP A 31 12.15 -11.79 12.23
C ASP A 31 11.32 -11.24 13.38
N GLU A 32 10.60 -10.16 13.12
CA GLU A 32 9.69 -9.54 14.06
C GLU A 32 8.30 -9.43 13.43
N ALA A 33 7.27 -9.55 14.26
CA ALA A 33 5.88 -9.38 13.83
C ALA A 33 5.23 -8.32 14.72
N TRP A 34 4.98 -7.14 14.15
CA TRP A 34 4.34 -6.03 14.84
C TRP A 34 2.86 -6.06 14.56
N LYS A 35 2.01 -5.94 15.59
CA LYS A 35 0.57 -5.83 15.35
C LYS A 35 0.30 -4.43 14.79
N VAL A 36 -0.54 -4.35 13.76
CA VAL A 36 -0.86 -3.08 13.10
C VAL A 36 -2.37 -2.89 13.04
N ASN A 37 -2.83 -1.67 13.34
CA ASN A 37 -4.19 -1.22 13.09
C ASN A 37 -4.18 -0.12 12.04
N VAL A 38 -4.98 -0.27 10.99
CA VAL A 38 -5.15 0.74 9.93
C VAL A 38 -6.56 1.29 10.00
N ARG A 39 -6.71 2.61 9.88
CA ARG A 39 -8.02 3.27 9.80
C ARG A 39 -8.08 4.19 8.59
N LEU A 40 -9.11 4.02 7.76
CA LEU A 40 -9.40 4.92 6.66
C LEU A 40 -10.08 6.20 7.16
N GLN A 41 -9.55 7.35 6.78
CA GLN A 41 -10.04 8.66 7.20
C GLN A 41 -10.56 9.49 6.01
N GLY A 42 -10.04 9.26 4.81
CA GLY A 42 -10.50 9.91 3.58
C GLY A 42 -10.43 8.95 2.40
N CYS A 43 -11.35 9.11 1.43
CA CYS A 43 -11.35 8.35 0.20
C CYS A 43 -12.02 9.16 -0.91
N ASP A 44 -11.27 9.47 -1.97
CA ASP A 44 -11.75 10.07 -3.20
C ASP A 44 -11.29 9.20 -4.38
N ILE A 45 -12.13 8.25 -4.74
CA ILE A 45 -11.89 7.32 -5.84
C ILE A 45 -11.71 8.05 -7.18
N GLN A 46 -12.37 9.21 -7.38
CA GLN A 46 -12.29 9.91 -8.66
C GLN A 46 -10.91 10.51 -8.92
N GLN A 47 -10.24 10.92 -7.85
CA GLN A 47 -8.87 11.40 -7.85
C GLN A 47 -7.83 10.29 -7.60
N GLY A 48 -8.29 9.04 -7.44
CA GLY A 48 -7.40 7.92 -7.11
C GLY A 48 -6.70 8.11 -5.77
N TYR A 49 -7.39 8.70 -4.79
CA TYR A 49 -6.83 9.10 -3.50
C TYR A 49 -7.55 8.42 -2.32
N LEU A 50 -6.78 8.11 -1.29
CA LEU A 50 -7.29 7.75 0.03
C LEU A 50 -6.26 8.14 1.10
N CYS A 51 -6.67 8.24 2.35
CA CYS A 51 -5.75 8.51 3.44
C CYS A 51 -6.26 7.92 4.75
N GLY A 52 -5.36 7.82 5.71
CA GLY A 52 -5.67 7.22 6.99
C GLY A 52 -4.53 7.30 7.99
N SER A 53 -4.73 6.58 9.09
CA SER A 53 -3.71 6.36 10.09
C SER A 53 -3.30 4.89 10.15
N MET A 54 -2.04 4.64 10.46
CA MET A 54 -1.51 3.32 10.77
C MET A 54 -0.93 3.37 12.19
N GLU A 55 -1.33 2.43 13.04
CA GLU A 55 -0.84 2.28 14.40
C GLU A 55 -0.06 0.97 14.51
N ALA A 56 1.24 1.07 14.77
CA ALA A 56 2.12 -0.07 15.03
C ALA A 56 2.27 -0.29 16.54
N LEU A 57 1.91 -1.49 16.99
CA LEU A 57 2.00 -1.93 18.38
C LEU A 57 3.20 -2.85 18.56
N ASN A 58 3.77 -2.85 19.78
CA ASN A 58 4.90 -3.69 20.19
C ASN A 58 6.17 -3.47 19.37
N VAL A 59 6.40 -2.24 18.92
CA VAL A 59 7.67 -1.83 18.31
C VAL A 59 8.76 -1.94 19.39
N PRO A 60 9.86 -2.70 19.20
CA PRO A 60 10.81 -3.04 20.27
C PRO A 60 11.41 -1.85 21.04
N SER A 61 11.50 -0.70 20.39
CA SER A 61 12.12 0.52 20.93
C SER A 61 11.11 1.60 21.32
N ALA A 62 9.80 1.33 21.29
CA ALA A 62 8.77 2.31 21.61
C ALA A 62 8.00 1.94 22.88
N GLU A 63 7.91 2.89 23.82
CA GLU A 63 7.14 2.73 25.07
C GLU A 63 5.62 2.74 24.83
N THR A 64 5.19 3.36 23.73
CA THR A 64 3.79 3.47 23.31
C THR A 64 3.63 3.05 21.86
N PRO A 65 2.43 2.65 21.41
CA PRO A 65 2.15 2.44 19.99
C PRO A 65 2.57 3.66 19.15
N VAL A 66 3.16 3.41 17.98
CA VAL A 66 3.57 4.48 17.06
C VAL A 66 2.48 4.66 16.02
N VAL A 67 1.96 5.88 15.91
CA VAL A 67 0.90 6.24 14.95
C VAL A 67 1.47 7.13 13.87
N THR A 68 1.21 6.79 12.61
CA THR A 68 1.59 7.56 11.44
C THR A 68 0.36 7.91 10.61
N PHE A 69 0.39 9.08 10.00
CA PHE A 69 -0.58 9.46 8.97
C PHE A 69 -0.01 9.08 7.59
N TRP A 70 -0.86 8.55 6.72
CA TRP A 70 -0.47 8.14 5.38
C TRP A 70 -1.47 8.62 4.33
N GLU A 71 -0.94 8.84 3.12
CA GLU A 71 -1.72 9.09 1.92
C GLU A 71 -1.52 7.96 0.93
N GLY A 72 -2.57 7.65 0.16
CA GLY A 72 -2.64 6.52 -0.72
C GLY A 72 -2.98 6.92 -2.14
N GLU A 73 -2.34 6.28 -3.10
CA GLU A 73 -2.65 6.34 -4.53
C GLU A 73 -3.33 5.05 -4.96
N ILE A 74 -4.49 5.14 -5.60
CA ILE A 74 -5.16 4.01 -6.24
C ILE A 74 -4.64 3.87 -7.66
N VAL A 75 -4.18 2.68 -8.02
CA VAL A 75 -3.82 2.32 -9.39
C VAL A 75 -5.11 2.10 -10.17
N ASP A 76 -5.45 3.04 -11.04
CA ASP A 76 -6.75 3.14 -11.71
C ASP A 76 -6.63 3.38 -13.22
N ASN A 77 -5.41 3.43 -13.76
CA ASN A 77 -5.10 3.72 -15.16
C ASN A 77 -5.55 5.10 -15.66
N LYS A 78 -5.99 5.99 -14.76
CA LYS A 78 -6.43 7.35 -15.05
C LYS A 78 -5.54 8.36 -14.36
N ASN A 79 -5.51 8.30 -13.03
CA ASN A 79 -4.71 9.16 -12.18
C ASN A 79 -3.35 8.51 -11.94
N ASN A 80 -3.33 7.19 -11.68
CA ASN A 80 -2.10 6.47 -11.40
C ASN A 80 -2.00 5.14 -12.16
N THR A 81 -0.77 4.77 -12.52
CA THR A 81 -0.45 3.49 -13.19
C THR A 81 0.32 2.55 -12.27
N PHE A 82 0.67 1.34 -12.74
CA PHE A 82 1.53 0.43 -11.98
C PHE A 82 2.98 0.91 -11.90
N PHE A 83 3.43 1.81 -12.78
CA PHE A 83 4.73 2.44 -12.67
C PHE A 83 4.67 3.67 -11.79
N THR A 84 5.45 3.67 -10.71
CA THR A 84 5.39 4.69 -9.66
C THR A 84 5.98 6.02 -10.13
N GLY A 85 7.17 6.00 -10.75
CA GLY A 85 7.80 7.20 -11.32
C GLY A 85 8.24 8.26 -10.28
N GLN A 86 8.17 7.92 -9.00
CA GLN A 86 8.56 8.74 -7.85
C GLN A 86 9.09 7.82 -6.73
N TRP A 87 9.53 8.42 -5.62
CA TRP A 87 10.06 7.69 -4.44
C TRP A 87 11.17 6.70 -4.78
N GLU A 88 11.97 7.02 -5.82
CA GLU A 88 13.09 6.21 -6.31
C GLU A 88 12.71 4.79 -6.77
N ALA A 89 11.41 4.50 -6.93
CA ALA A 89 10.94 3.25 -7.50
C ALA A 89 11.11 3.28 -9.03
N THR A 90 12.07 2.50 -9.53
CA THR A 90 12.22 2.24 -10.97
C THR A 90 11.15 1.26 -11.45
N ARG A 91 10.96 1.15 -12.77
CA ARG A 91 10.00 0.20 -13.35
C ARG A 91 10.32 -1.24 -12.97
N GLU A 92 11.60 -1.58 -12.89
CA GLU A 92 12.08 -2.89 -12.47
C GLU A 92 11.70 -3.16 -11.02
N LYS A 93 11.85 -2.16 -10.14
CA LYS A 93 11.44 -2.26 -8.72
C LYS A 93 9.94 -2.34 -8.55
N ASP A 94 9.18 -1.59 -9.34
CA ASP A 94 7.72 -1.72 -9.40
C ASP A 94 7.33 -3.16 -9.74
N PHE A 95 7.92 -3.74 -10.80
CA PHE A 95 7.66 -5.13 -11.19
C PHE A 95 8.02 -6.13 -10.09
N GLU A 96 9.23 -6.04 -9.53
CA GLU A 96 9.68 -6.93 -8.45
C GLU A 96 8.72 -6.94 -7.26
N HIS A 97 8.05 -5.82 -6.97
CA HIS A 97 7.09 -5.72 -5.86
C HIS A 97 5.70 -6.18 -6.26
N TRP A 98 5.19 -5.74 -7.42
CA TRP A 98 3.87 -6.14 -7.89
C TRP A 98 3.77 -7.65 -8.13
N GLU A 99 4.84 -8.29 -8.61
CA GLU A 99 4.89 -9.75 -8.83
C GLU A 99 4.77 -10.59 -7.56
N LYS A 100 4.97 -10.00 -6.37
CA LYS A 100 4.75 -10.68 -5.10
C LYS A 100 3.28 -10.95 -4.83
N PHE A 101 2.37 -10.21 -5.46
CA PHE A 101 0.93 -10.44 -5.32
C PHE A 101 0.44 -11.47 -6.34
N PRO A 102 -0.16 -12.60 -5.91
CA PRO A 102 -0.72 -13.58 -6.83
C PRO A 102 -1.79 -12.98 -7.78
N SER A 103 -2.53 -11.98 -7.31
CA SER A 103 -3.52 -11.24 -8.12
C SER A 103 -2.89 -10.43 -9.26
N PHE A 104 -1.60 -10.13 -9.21
CA PHE A 104 -0.91 -9.42 -10.29
C PHE A 104 -0.54 -10.33 -11.46
N ALA A 105 -0.49 -11.66 -11.26
CA ALA A 105 -0.01 -12.61 -12.27
C ALA A 105 -0.76 -12.51 -13.61
N PHE A 106 -2.08 -12.26 -13.57
CA PHE A 106 -2.92 -12.12 -14.76
C PHE A 106 -2.81 -10.75 -15.44
N LEU A 107 -2.21 -9.75 -14.78
CA LEU A 107 -2.05 -8.40 -15.28
C LEU A 107 -0.65 -8.16 -15.86
N LYS A 108 0.32 -8.99 -15.45
CA LYS A 108 1.76 -8.84 -15.71
C LYS A 108 2.12 -8.48 -17.16
N GLU A 109 1.58 -9.19 -18.15
CA GLU A 109 1.96 -8.97 -19.55
C GLU A 109 1.45 -7.63 -20.11
N GLU A 110 0.23 -7.22 -19.77
CA GLU A 110 -0.28 -5.90 -20.16
C GLU A 110 0.45 -4.78 -19.39
N VAL A 111 0.77 -5.00 -18.12
CA VAL A 111 1.56 -4.03 -17.35
C VAL A 111 2.96 -3.85 -17.94
N LYS A 112 3.60 -4.92 -18.42
CA LYS A 112 4.90 -4.82 -19.12
C LYS A 112 4.81 -4.02 -20.40
N LYS A 113 3.72 -4.20 -21.13
CA LYS A 113 3.48 -3.58 -22.43
C LYS A 113 3.23 -2.08 -22.32
N ASP A 114 2.37 -1.64 -21.40
CA ASP A 114 1.94 -0.24 -21.37
C ASP A 114 1.78 0.37 -19.96
N GLY A 115 2.25 -0.30 -18.91
CA GLY A 115 2.06 0.13 -17.52
C GLY A 115 0.66 -0.18 -16.96
N GLY A 116 -0.12 -1.00 -17.68
CA GLY A 116 -1.44 -1.47 -17.29
C GLY A 116 -2.57 -0.60 -17.83
N ARG A 117 -2.27 0.39 -18.68
CA ARG A 117 -3.23 1.40 -19.16
C ARG A 117 -4.39 0.79 -19.94
N SER A 118 -4.19 -0.37 -20.55
CA SER A 118 -5.22 -1.12 -21.27
C SER A 118 -6.16 -1.94 -20.37
N LEU A 119 -5.84 -2.10 -19.09
CA LEU A 119 -6.56 -3.00 -18.18
C LEU A 119 -7.87 -2.38 -17.66
N ASP A 120 -8.89 -3.23 -17.52
CA ASP A 120 -10.13 -2.90 -16.80
C ASP A 120 -9.94 -3.17 -15.29
N LEU A 121 -9.22 -2.25 -14.62
CA LEU A 121 -9.03 -2.32 -13.17
C LEU A 121 -10.31 -2.00 -12.39
N ALA A 122 -11.25 -1.27 -12.99
CA ALA A 122 -12.50 -0.90 -12.34
C ALA A 122 -13.35 -2.13 -12.00
N ASN A 123 -13.35 -3.16 -12.87
CA ASN A 123 -14.07 -4.41 -12.63
C ASN A 123 -13.18 -5.55 -12.11
N TYR A 124 -11.89 -5.29 -11.88
CA TYR A 124 -11.00 -6.29 -11.31
C TYR A 124 -11.35 -6.57 -9.82
N PRO A 125 -11.27 -7.82 -9.34
CA PRO A 125 -11.63 -8.18 -7.97
C PRO A 125 -10.67 -7.63 -6.91
N PHE A 126 -9.50 -7.12 -7.33
CA PHE A 126 -8.50 -6.53 -6.46
C PHE A 126 -8.24 -5.07 -6.84
N MET A 127 -7.98 -4.24 -5.84
CA MET A 127 -7.50 -2.87 -6.03
C MET A 127 -6.03 -2.81 -5.64
N PHE A 128 -5.20 -2.28 -6.52
CA PHE A 128 -3.80 -2.03 -6.25
C PHE A 128 -3.61 -0.58 -5.83
N MET A 129 -2.77 -0.35 -4.83
CA MET A 129 -2.54 0.96 -4.25
C MET A 129 -1.09 1.14 -3.83
N ARG A 130 -0.67 2.38 -3.62
CA ARG A 130 0.57 2.70 -2.90
C ARG A 130 0.26 3.57 -1.70
N TRP A 131 0.74 3.20 -0.51
CA TRP A 131 0.53 3.98 0.71
C TRP A 131 1.84 4.59 1.18
N LYS A 132 1.89 5.91 1.26
CA LYS A 132 3.05 6.70 1.70
C LYS A 132 2.74 7.35 3.04
N GLU A 133 3.44 6.90 4.08
CA GLU A 133 3.45 7.57 5.37
C GLU A 133 4.09 8.96 5.24
N LYS A 134 3.48 9.95 5.89
CA LYS A 134 3.85 11.37 5.76
C LYS A 134 4.51 11.90 7.02
N PHE A 135 3.95 11.59 8.19
CA PHE A 135 4.43 12.08 9.47
C PHE A 135 3.96 11.17 10.62
N PHE A 136 4.71 11.22 11.71
CA PHE A 136 4.30 10.65 13.00
C PHE A 136 3.26 11.55 13.66
N VAL A 137 2.24 10.94 14.24
CA VAL A 137 1.10 11.65 14.87
C VAL A 137 1.35 11.88 16.35
N ASN A 138 1.90 10.89 17.05
CA ASN A 138 1.99 10.87 18.52
C ASN A 138 3.42 10.77 19.07
N VAL A 139 4.42 10.64 18.20
CA VAL A 139 5.85 10.53 18.57
C VAL A 139 6.71 11.42 17.69
N GLY A 140 7.94 11.70 18.13
CA GLY A 140 8.95 12.37 17.32
C GLY A 140 9.62 11.44 16.30
N ALA A 141 10.38 12.04 15.38
CA ALA A 141 11.15 11.30 14.37
C ALA A 141 12.30 10.45 14.97
N ASP A 142 12.60 10.65 16.25
CA ASP A 142 13.61 9.95 17.04
C ASP A 142 13.10 8.65 17.67
N CYS A 143 11.86 8.21 17.38
CA CYS A 143 11.29 6.96 17.90
C CYS A 143 11.92 5.66 17.35
N GLY A 144 12.96 5.77 16.52
CA GLY A 144 13.71 4.61 15.99
C GLY A 144 13.03 3.88 14.83
N LEU A 145 11.90 4.39 14.32
CA LEU A 145 11.26 3.90 13.10
C LEU A 145 11.53 4.83 11.91
N THR A 146 11.61 4.24 10.72
CA THR A 146 11.63 5.00 9.46
C THR A 146 10.29 4.91 8.76
N ILE A 147 9.85 6.04 8.21
CA ILE A 147 8.67 6.17 7.34
C ILE A 147 9.06 6.71 5.96
N ALA A 148 10.34 6.60 5.58
CA ALA A 148 10.87 7.21 4.37
C ALA A 148 10.31 6.57 3.09
N GLY A 149 10.11 5.25 3.10
CA GLY A 149 9.55 4.48 2.02
C GLY A 149 8.03 4.54 1.90
N PHE A 150 7.47 3.58 1.17
CA PHE A 150 6.04 3.42 0.95
C PHE A 150 5.69 1.93 0.83
N TYR A 151 4.40 1.62 0.89
CA TYR A 151 3.88 0.26 0.72
C TYR A 151 3.28 0.10 -0.67
N TYR A 152 3.65 -0.94 -1.39
CA TYR A 152 2.81 -1.51 -2.44
C TYR A 152 1.70 -2.29 -1.76
N VAL A 153 0.45 -2.06 -2.16
CA VAL A 153 -0.74 -2.62 -1.47
C VAL A 153 -1.67 -3.28 -2.48
N CYS A 154 -2.17 -4.46 -2.10
CA CYS A 154 -3.24 -5.18 -2.80
C CYS A 154 -4.42 -5.39 -1.86
N PHE A 155 -5.58 -4.91 -2.27
CA PHE A 155 -6.82 -4.98 -1.50
C PHE A 155 -7.85 -5.84 -2.21
N SER A 156 -8.39 -6.82 -1.49
CA SER A 156 -9.45 -7.68 -2.00
C SER A 156 -10.83 -7.06 -1.80
N ARG A 157 -11.57 -6.87 -2.88
CA ARG A 157 -12.90 -6.24 -2.84
C ARG A 157 -13.98 -7.17 -2.29
N SER A 158 -13.73 -8.48 -2.30
CA SER A 158 -14.69 -9.50 -1.88
C SER A 158 -14.76 -9.68 -0.36
N ASN A 159 -13.62 -9.50 0.34
CA ASN A 159 -13.51 -9.77 1.76
C ASN A 159 -12.77 -8.69 2.56
N GLY A 160 -12.30 -7.62 1.91
CA GLY A 160 -11.61 -6.51 2.56
C GLY A 160 -10.17 -6.81 3.01
N SER A 161 -9.59 -7.94 2.63
CA SER A 161 -8.21 -8.26 3.02
C SER A 161 -7.22 -7.29 2.36
N VAL A 162 -6.29 -6.76 3.15
CA VAL A 162 -5.18 -5.92 2.71
C VAL A 162 -3.90 -6.75 2.80
N ASN A 163 -3.10 -6.76 1.75
CA ASN A 163 -1.73 -7.26 1.79
C ASN A 163 -0.80 -6.17 1.29
N GLY A 164 0.37 -6.01 1.88
CA GLY A 164 1.33 -5.01 1.42
C GLY A 164 2.79 -5.43 1.51
N TYR A 165 3.63 -4.77 0.72
CA TYR A 165 5.08 -4.90 0.79
C TYR A 165 5.70 -3.51 0.88
N TYR A 166 6.49 -3.29 1.94
CA TYR A 166 7.22 -2.04 2.11
C TYR A 166 8.41 -1.98 1.15
N PHE A 167 8.63 -0.80 0.59
CA PHE A 167 9.77 -0.46 -0.24
C PHE A 167 10.39 0.85 0.24
N ASP A 168 11.70 0.79 0.48
CA ASP A 168 12.55 1.94 0.75
C ASP A 168 13.92 1.65 0.12
N PRO A 169 14.41 2.50 -0.80
CA PRO A 169 15.68 2.26 -1.51
C PRO A 169 16.89 2.19 -0.56
N ASN A 170 16.79 2.77 0.64
CA ASN A 170 17.85 2.81 1.63
C ASN A 170 17.70 1.73 2.72
N SER A 171 16.55 1.04 2.75
CA SER A 171 16.29 0.00 3.74
C SER A 171 16.93 -1.32 3.31
N ARG A 172 17.55 -2.00 4.27
CA ARG A 172 17.97 -3.40 4.13
C ARG A 172 16.93 -4.40 4.63
N PHE A 173 15.79 -3.89 5.10
CA PHE A 173 14.71 -4.68 5.68
C PHE A 173 13.66 -4.95 4.61
N SER A 174 13.20 -6.21 4.55
CA SER A 174 11.97 -6.55 3.85
C SER A 174 10.83 -6.55 4.85
N SER A 175 9.71 -5.93 4.50
CA SER A 175 8.53 -5.95 5.34
C SER A 175 7.26 -6.25 4.55
N GLN A 176 6.40 -7.07 5.16
CA GLN A 176 5.10 -7.47 4.63
C GLN A 176 4.00 -7.08 5.63
N LEU A 177 2.98 -6.40 5.14
CA LEU A 177 1.77 -5.99 5.85
C LEU A 177 0.61 -6.96 5.56
#